data_AF-A0A3C0GN89-F1
#
_entry.id   AF-A0A3C0GN89-F1
#
_cell.length_a   1.000
_cell.length_b   1.000
_cell.length_c   1.000
_cell.angle_alpha   90.00
_cell.angle_beta   90.00
_cell.angle_gamma   90.00
#
_symmetry.space_group_name_H-M   'P 1'
#
loop_
_entity.id
_entity.type
_entity.pdbx_description
1 polymer ?
#
loop_
_entity_poly.entity_id
_entity_poly.type
_entity_poly.pdbx_seq_one_letter_code
_entity_poly.pdbx_strand_id
1 'polypeptide(L)' 'MTRLPNRRLLALALAAGIGAPALAQAAEPFTVSDIRVDGLQRITSGTVFTYLPVERGDTLTDNKVGESIRALYKTGFFE' A
#
# COMPACT_ATOMS: atom_id res chain seq x y z
N MET A 1 38.12 39.40 -8.22
CA MET A 1 38.21 38.28 -9.19
C MET A 1 37.37 37.11 -8.68
N THR A 2 36.06 37.14 -8.86
CA THR A 2 35.14 36.05 -8.50
C THR A 2 34.89 35.21 -9.74
N ARG A 3 35.64 34.12 -9.92
CA ARG A 3 35.41 33.16 -11.01
C ARG A 3 34.09 32.44 -10.71
N LEU A 4 33.02 32.81 -11.41
CA LEU A 4 31.74 32.11 -11.35
C LEU A 4 31.97 30.61 -11.63
N PRO A 5 31.47 29.69 -10.78
CA PRO A 5 31.66 28.27 -10.98
C PRO A 5 30.99 27.84 -12.29
N ASN A 6 31.70 27.00 -13.06
CA ASN A 6 31.30 26.55 -14.39
C ASN A 6 29.87 25.98 -14.39
N ARG A 7 28.99 26.43 -15.29
CA ARG A 7 27.57 25.97 -15.42
C ARG A 7 27.44 24.44 -15.52
N ARG A 8 28.49 23.77 -16.01
CA ARG A 8 28.61 22.31 -16.08
C ARG A 8 28.65 21.64 -14.69
N LEU A 9 29.27 22.29 -13.70
CA LEU A 9 29.30 21.81 -12.31
C LEU A 9 27.92 21.92 -11.66
N LEU A 10 27.17 23.00 -11.95
CA LEU A 10 25.76 23.10 -11.54
C LEU A 10 24.89 22.03 -12.22
N ALA A 11 25.10 21.75 -13.50
CA ALA A 11 24.35 20.72 -14.23
C ALA A 11 24.62 19.30 -13.69
N LEU A 12 25.87 19.00 -13.33
CA LEU A 12 26.26 17.74 -12.69
C LEU A 12 25.66 17.57 -11.29
N ALA A 13 25.62 18.64 -10.49
CA ALA A 13 24.97 18.62 -9.17
C ALA A 13 23.46 18.40 -9.28
N LEU A 14 22.80 19.00 -10.29
CA LEU A 14 21.38 18.82 -10.51
C LEU A 14 21.05 17.40 -11.01
N ALA A 15 21.88 16.84 -11.90
CA ALA A 15 21.72 15.47 -12.41
C ALA A 15 21.89 14.40 -11.30
N ALA A 16 22.75 14.66 -10.31
CA ALA A 16 22.94 13.76 -9.18
C ALA A 16 21.72 13.67 -8.25
N GLY A 17 20.85 14.68 -8.23
CA GLY A 17 19.66 14.68 -7.37
C GLY A 17 18.47 13.86 -7.89
N ILE A 18 18.41 13.59 -9.20
CA ILE A 18 17.26 12.94 -9.85
C ILE A 18 17.36 11.39 -9.78
N GLY A 19 18.55 10.87 -9.46
CA GLY A 19 18.81 9.42 -9.39
C GLY A 19 18.58 8.78 -8.02
N ALA A 20 18.09 9.54 -7.03
CA ALA A 20 17.79 8.95 -5.72
C ALA A 20 16.66 7.92 -5.88
N PRO A 21 16.85 6.65 -5.49
CA PRO A 21 15.77 5.68 -5.53
C PRO A 21 14.66 6.21 -4.64
N ALA A 22 13.47 6.40 -5.21
CA ALA A 22 12.28 6.66 -4.43
C ALA A 22 12.12 5.47 -3.49
N LEU A 23 12.30 5.70 -2.19
CA LEU A 23 12.03 4.70 -1.17
C LEU A 23 10.56 4.34 -1.33
N ALA A 24 10.30 3.13 -1.84
CA ALA A 24 8.95 2.61 -1.87
C ALA A 24 8.55 2.34 -0.41
N GLN A 25 7.69 3.19 0.14
CA GLN A 25 7.05 2.92 1.43
C GLN A 25 6.10 1.73 1.26
N ALA A 26 6.61 0.52 1.49
CA ALA A 26 5.78 -0.65 1.74
C ALA A 26 5.13 -0.52 3.12
N ALA A 27 3.90 -1.03 3.29
CA ALA A 27 3.30 -1.02 4.61
C ALA A 27 4.05 -2.03 5.49
N GLU A 28 4.43 -1.61 6.69
CA GLU A 28 5.03 -2.52 7.65
C GLU A 28 3.99 -3.56 8.09
N PRO A 29 4.37 -4.85 8.18
CA PRO A 29 3.48 -5.88 8.70
C PRO A 29 3.00 -5.53 10.10
N PHE A 30 1.69 -5.59 10.33
CA PHE A 30 1.09 -5.29 11.63
C PHE A 30 0.07 -6.35 12.03
N THR A 31 -0.16 -6.49 13.33
CA THR A 31 -1.16 -7.42 13.86
C THR A 31 -2.55 -6.79 13.82
N VAL A 32 -3.52 -7.52 13.29
CA VAL A 32 -4.91 -7.07 13.15
C VAL A 32 -5.59 -7.04 14.52
N SER A 33 -5.87 -5.83 15.04
CA SER A 33 -6.54 -5.66 16.33
C SER A 33 -8.06 -5.82 16.25
N ASP A 34 -8.68 -5.30 15.19
CA ASP A 34 -10.11 -5.40 14.95
C ASP A 34 -10.42 -5.20 13.47
N ILE A 35 -11.50 -5.83 12.98
CA ILE A 35 -11.93 -5.73 11.59
C ILE A 35 -13.35 -5.17 11.57
N ARG A 36 -13.51 -4.01 10.94
CA ARG A 36 -14.79 -3.35 10.76
C ARG A 36 -15.14 -3.31 9.27
N VAL A 37 -16.40 -3.60 8.98
CA VAL A 37 -16.92 -3.59 7.60
C VAL A 37 -18.03 -2.55 7.53
N ASP A 38 -17.80 -1.52 6.71
CA ASP A 38 -18.72 -0.41 6.49
C ASP A 38 -19.20 -0.40 5.02
N GLY A 39 -20.32 0.27 4.74
CA GLY A 39 -20.82 0.48 3.37
C GLY A 39 -21.57 -0.70 2.75
N LEU A 40 -21.88 -1.74 3.51
CA LEU A 40 -22.67 -2.86 3.01
C LEU A 40 -24.13 -2.46 2.79
N GLN A 41 -24.65 -2.72 1.59
CA GLN A 41 -26.07 -2.46 1.26
C GLN A 41 -26.89 -3.74 1.04
N ARG A 42 -26.28 -4.78 0.46
CA ARG A 42 -26.98 -5.99 -0.01
C ARG A 42 -26.60 -7.26 0.76
N ILE A 43 -25.54 -7.22 1.56
CA ILE A 43 -24.96 -8.35 2.29
C ILE A 43 -24.64 -7.96 3.73
N THR A 44 -24.65 -8.93 4.65
CA THR A 44 -24.31 -8.71 6.06
C THR A 44 -22.80 -8.86 6.28
N SER A 45 -22.26 -8.15 7.29
CA SER A 45 -20.85 -8.24 7.67
C SER A 45 -20.40 -9.66 7.99
N GLY A 46 -21.28 -10.47 8.60
CA GLY A 46 -21.03 -11.90 8.84
C GLY A 46 -20.66 -12.68 7.59
N THR A 47 -21.30 -12.40 6.45
CA THR A 47 -21.00 -13.05 5.18
C THR A 47 -19.61 -12.65 4.66
N VAL A 48 -19.22 -11.38 4.85
CA VAL A 48 -17.89 -10.90 4.45
C VAL A 48 -16.79 -11.62 5.22
N PHE A 49 -16.96 -11.78 6.54
CA PHE A 49 -15.99 -12.48 7.38
C PHE A 49 -15.80 -13.94 6.98
N THR A 50 -16.84 -14.62 6.49
CA THR A 50 -16.72 -16.02 5.99
C THR A 50 -15.79 -16.15 4.78
N TYR A 51 -15.66 -15.10 3.96
CA TYR A 51 -14.84 -15.12 2.74
C TYR A 51 -13.55 -14.31 2.86
N LEU A 52 -13.32 -13.66 4.01
CA LEU A 52 -12.14 -12.85 4.26
C LEU A 52 -11.02 -13.75 4.82
N PRO A 53 -9.89 -13.92 4.12
CA PRO A 53 -8.80 -14.80 4.54
C PRO A 53 -7.88 -14.13 5.60
N VAL A 54 -8.44 -13.27 6.46
CA VAL A 54 -7.74 -12.63 7.58
C VAL A 54 -8.67 -12.53 8.78
N GLU A 55 -8.10 -12.80 9.96
CA GLU A 55 -8.81 -12.79 11.23
C GLU A 55 -8.19 -11.81 12.23
N ARG A 56 -8.88 -11.57 13.35
CA ARG A 56 -8.32 -10.77 14.44
C ARG A 56 -7.14 -11.54 15.06
N GLY A 57 -6.00 -10.87 15.20
CA GLY A 57 -4.76 -11.46 15.72
C GLY A 57 -3.80 -11.93 14.63
N ASP A 58 -4.20 -11.93 13.36
CA ASP A 58 -3.32 -12.26 12.25
C ASP A 58 -2.34 -11.13 11.95
N THR A 59 -1.14 -11.48 11.45
CA THR A 59 -0.23 -10.49 10.88
C THR A 59 -0.66 -10.17 9.45
N LEU A 60 -1.07 -8.93 9.22
CA LEU A 60 -1.42 -8.41 7.91
C LEU A 60 -0.17 -7.95 7.18
N THR A 61 -0.01 -8.41 5.93
CA THR A 61 1.05 -8.00 5.00
C THR A 61 0.42 -7.52 3.70
N ASP A 62 1.14 -6.75 2.90
CA ASP A 62 0.64 -6.26 1.60
C ASP A 62 0.12 -7.40 0.69
N ASN A 63 0.78 -8.56 0.74
CA ASN A 63 0.34 -9.75 0.00
C ASN A 63 -1.02 -10.27 0.50
N LYS A 64 -1.21 -10.36 1.82
CA LYS A 64 -2.49 -10.79 2.41
C LYS A 64 -3.62 -9.80 2.12
N VAL A 65 -3.32 -8.50 2.06
CA VAL A 65 -4.31 -7.48 1.65
C VAL A 65 -4.77 -7.73 0.22
N GLY A 66 -3.82 -7.91 -0.71
CA GLY A 66 -4.14 -8.19 -2.11
C GLY A 66 -4.93 -9.48 -2.30
N GLU A 67 -4.58 -10.54 -1.56
CA GLU A 67 -5.32 -11.80 -1.55
C GLU A 67 -6.74 -11.63 -1.00
N SER A 68 -6.89 -10.90 0.09
CA SER A 68 -8.19 -10.64 0.72
C SER A 68 -9.15 -9.93 -0.21
N ILE A 69 -8.69 -8.85 -0.86
CA ILE A 69 -9.51 -8.10 -1.83
C ILE A 69 -9.93 -9.04 -2.98
N ARG A 70 -8.98 -9.83 -3.51
CA ARG A 70 -9.26 -10.74 -4.62
C ARG A 70 -10.26 -11.83 -4.23
N ALA A 71 -10.15 -12.38 -3.02
CA ALA A 71 -11.08 -13.37 -2.50
C ALA A 71 -12.50 -12.80 -2.40
N LEU A 72 -12.64 -11.57 -1.89
CA LEU A 72 -13.93 -10.88 -1.78
C LEU A 72 -14.55 -10.60 -3.15
N TYR A 73 -13.82 -10.06 -4.12
CA TYR A 73 -14.35 -9.81 -5.46
C TYR A 73 -14.72 -11.10 -6.20
N LYS A 74 -14.03 -12.22 -5.94
CA LYS A 74 -14.36 -13.53 -6.51
C LYS A 74 -15.74 -14.05 -6.08
N THR A 75 -16.29 -13.55 -4.97
CA THR A 75 -17.64 -13.94 -4.51
C THR A 75 -18.75 -13.35 -5.36
N GLY A 76 -18.48 -12.28 -6.13
CA GLY A 76 -19.50 -11.55 -6.90
C GLY A 76 -20.42 -10.66 -6.06
N PHE A 77 -20.11 -10.44 -4.77
CA PHE A 77 -20.87 -9.49 -3.95
C PHE A 77 -20.45 -8.04 -4.10
N PHE A 78 -19.28 -7.79 -4.69
CA PHE A 78 -18.64 -6.48 -4.82
C PHE A 78 -18.33 -6.21 -6.29
N GLU A 79 -18.54 -4.96 -6.72
CA GLU A 79 -18.27 -4.43 -8.06
C GLU A 79 -17.45 -3.14 -7.98
#